data_AF-A0A512HC98-F1
#
_entry.id   AF-A0A512HC98-F1
#
_cell.length_a   1.000
_cell.length_b   1.000
_cell.length_c   1.000
_cell.angle_alpha   90.00
_cell.angle_beta   90.00
_cell.angle_gamma   90.00
#
_symmetry.space_group_name_H-M   'P 1'
#
loop_
_entity.id
_entity.type
_entity.pdbx_description
1 polymer ?
#
loop_
_entity_poly.entity_id
_entity_poly.type
_entity_poly.pdbx_seq_one_letter_code
_entity_poly.pdbx_strand_id
1 'polypeptide(L)'
;MAIADALRACGRPRDEIAAAMAAYLGRPVSPHTLNNYASAGQEGHCISLARSVALVAATHDPRLIADQLAPLGWAVIETRHVHAIRAGLARQRAAELTRIAREEEALWRAVS
;
A
#
# COMPACT_ATOMS: atom_id res chain seq x y z
N MET A 1 6.60 -5.98 7.57
CA MET A 1 5.75 -6.40 8.70
C MET A 1 5.37 -7.86 8.49
N ALA A 2 5.41 -8.69 9.53
CA ALA A 2 4.95 -10.08 9.43
C ALA A 2 3.43 -10.18 9.60
N ILE A 3 2.81 -11.22 9.04
CA ILE A 3 1.36 -11.48 9.19
C ILE A 3 0.99 -11.67 10.67
N ALA A 4 1.87 -12.31 11.45
CA ALA A 4 1.70 -12.46 12.89
C ALA A 4 1.57 -11.10 13.61
N ASP A 5 2.28 -10.08 13.16
CA ASP A 5 2.23 -8.74 13.75
C ASP A 5 0.91 -8.05 13.42
N ALA A 6 0.45 -8.15 12.17
CA ALA A 6 -0.83 -7.59 11.75
C ALA A 6 -2.01 -8.22 12.51
N LEU A 7 -2.00 -9.55 12.67
CA LEU A 7 -3.04 -10.26 13.43
C LEU A 7 -3.04 -9.84 14.90
N ARG A 8 -1.86 -9.68 15.52
CA ARG A 8 -1.74 -9.18 16.91
C ARG A 8 -2.23 -7.74 17.03
N ALA A 9 -1.83 -6.86 16.12
CA ALA A 9 -2.21 -5.45 16.13
C ALA A 9 -3.71 -5.23 15.91
N CYS A 10 -4.36 -6.10 15.13
CA CYS A 10 -5.80 -6.03 14.88
C CYS A 10 -6.63 -6.27 16.15
N GLY A 11 -6.14 -7.07 17.10
CA GLY A 11 -6.81 -7.35 18.38
C GLY A 11 -8.09 -8.19 18.28
N ARG A 12 -8.54 -8.53 17.06
CA ARG A 12 -9.73 -9.34 16.83
C ARG A 12 -9.42 -10.85 16.89
N PRO A 13 -10.38 -11.68 17.35
CA PRO A 13 -10.29 -13.13 17.27
C PRO A 13 -10.01 -13.63 15.83
N ARG A 14 -9.22 -14.70 15.70
CA ARG A 14 -8.81 -15.22 14.38
C ARG A 14 -9.98 -15.76 13.56
N ASP A 15 -10.98 -16.32 14.21
CA ASP A 15 -12.24 -16.74 13.61
C ASP A 15 -13.03 -15.58 13.01
N GLU A 16 -13.09 -14.44 13.70
CA GLU A 16 -13.70 -13.22 13.14
C GLU A 16 -12.94 -12.70 11.92
N ILE A 17 -11.60 -12.70 11.97
CA ILE A 17 -10.76 -12.27 10.85
C ILE A 17 -10.95 -13.23 9.66
N ALA A 18 -10.96 -14.54 9.91
CA ALA A 18 -11.19 -15.54 8.87
C ALA A 18 -12.57 -15.41 8.24
N ALA A 19 -13.62 -15.14 9.04
CA ALA A 19 -14.97 -14.88 8.54
C ALA A 19 -15.01 -13.61 7.68
N ALA A 20 -14.36 -12.52 8.10
CA ALA A 20 -14.29 -11.28 7.33
C ALA A 20 -13.53 -11.48 6.01
N MET A 21 -12.43 -12.23 6.01
CA MET A 21 -11.71 -12.60 4.79
C MET A 21 -12.57 -13.47 3.87
N ALA A 22 -13.32 -14.42 4.41
CA ALA A 22 -14.21 -15.29 3.65
C ALA A 22 -15.33 -14.49 2.98
N ALA A 23 -15.91 -13.53 3.70
CA ALA A 23 -16.90 -12.60 3.18
C ALA A 23 -16.32 -11.74 2.04
N TYR A 24 -15.09 -11.23 2.20
CA TYR A 24 -14.41 -10.47 1.15
C TYR A 24 -14.10 -11.31 -0.10
N LEU A 25 -13.68 -12.56 0.08
CA LEU A 25 -13.26 -13.44 -1.02
C LEU A 25 -14.41 -14.20 -1.69
N GLY A 26 -15.60 -14.23 -1.09
CA GLY A 26 -16.72 -15.06 -1.54
C GLY A 26 -16.46 -16.56 -1.44
N ARG A 27 -15.51 -17.00 -0.59
CA ARG A 27 -15.19 -18.42 -0.37
C ARG A 27 -14.67 -18.66 1.05
N PRO A 28 -14.80 -19.89 1.59
CA PRO A 28 -14.36 -20.19 2.96
C PRO A 28 -12.86 -19.93 3.18
N VAL A 29 -12.55 -19.36 4.34
CA VAL A 29 -11.19 -19.23 4.89
C VAL A 29 -11.25 -19.79 6.31
N SER A 30 -10.36 -20.72 6.65
CA SER A 30 -10.34 -21.30 7.99
C SER A 30 -9.39 -20.53 8.92
N PRO A 31 -9.65 -20.50 10.25
CA PRO A 31 -8.71 -19.95 11.22
C PRO A 31 -7.34 -20.66 11.19
N HIS A 32 -7.33 -21.95 10.85
CA HIS A 32 -6.11 -22.72 10.66
C HIS A 32 -5.24 -22.15 9.51
N THR A 33 -5.86 -21.70 8.42
CA THR A 33 -5.14 -21.00 7.33
C THR A 33 -4.41 -19.75 7.84
N LEU A 34 -5.03 -18.98 8.73
CA LEU A 34 -4.39 -17.81 9.35
C LEU A 34 -3.21 -18.19 10.25
N ASN A 35 -3.34 -19.27 11.02
CA ASN A 35 -2.25 -19.79 11.85
C ASN A 35 -1.04 -20.17 11.00
N ASN A 36 -1.26 -20.80 9.85
CA ASN A 36 -0.19 -21.21 8.93
C ASN A 36 0.55 -20.01 8.32
N TYR A 37 -0.13 -18.88 8.14
CA TYR A 37 0.51 -17.62 7.70
C TYR A 37 1.27 -16.91 8.81
N ALA A 38 0.86 -17.10 10.07
CA ALA A 38 1.48 -16.45 11.23
C ALA A 38 2.71 -17.22 11.78
N SER A 39 2.81 -18.52 11.52
CA SER A 39 3.99 -19.30 11.88
C SER A 39 5.15 -18.94 10.95
N ALA A 40 6.05 -18.08 11.43
CA ALA A 40 7.34 -17.87 10.78
C ALA A 40 8.09 -19.22 10.68
N GLY A 41 8.36 -19.70 9.47
CA GLY A 41 9.19 -20.91 9.29
C GLY A 41 8.75 -21.91 8.21
N GLN A 42 7.62 -21.72 7.53
CA GLN A 42 7.32 -22.53 6.33
C GLN A 42 7.75 -21.76 5.08
N GLU A 43 9.01 -21.92 4.70
CA GLU A 43 9.51 -21.65 3.35
C GLU A 43 8.60 -22.38 2.35
N GLY A 44 7.52 -21.74 1.90
CA GLY A 44 6.53 -22.37 1.03
C GLY A 44 5.09 -21.87 1.19
N HIS A 45 4.73 -21.21 2.28
CA HIS A 45 3.39 -20.63 2.45
C HIS A 45 3.38 -19.14 2.10
N CYS A 46 3.63 -18.83 0.83
CA CYS A 46 3.30 -17.52 0.28
C CYS A 46 1.78 -17.35 0.28
N ILE A 47 1.29 -16.43 1.12
CA ILE A 47 -0.08 -15.94 1.00
C ILE A 47 -0.27 -15.36 -0.41
N SER A 48 -1.34 -15.74 -1.10
CA SER A 48 -1.63 -15.17 -2.42
C SER A 48 -2.03 -13.71 -2.27
N LEU A 49 -1.75 -12.88 -3.29
CA LEU A 49 -2.13 -11.46 -3.28
C LEU A 49 -3.61 -11.24 -2.92
N ALA A 50 -4.52 -12.04 -3.48
CA ALA A 50 -5.95 -11.96 -3.17
C ALA A 50 -6.23 -12.17 -1.67
N ARG A 51 -5.54 -13.11 -1.02
CA ARG A 51 -5.69 -13.35 0.43
C ARG A 51 -5.01 -12.26 1.25
N SER A 52 -3.89 -11.70 0.79
CA SER A 52 -3.27 -10.53 1.44
C SER A 52 -4.22 -9.33 1.42
N VAL A 53 -4.86 -9.06 0.27
CA VAL A 53 -5.87 -7.99 0.15
C VAL A 53 -7.06 -8.27 1.06
N ALA A 54 -7.56 -9.51 1.11
CA ALA A 54 -8.63 -9.87 2.03
C ALA A 54 -8.24 -9.68 3.50
N LEU A 55 -6.99 -9.98 3.85
CA LEU A 55 -6.48 -9.77 5.19
C LEU A 55 -6.40 -8.27 5.52
N VAL A 56 -5.92 -7.43 4.58
CA VAL A 56 -5.97 -5.96 4.71
C VAL A 56 -7.40 -5.47 4.89
N ALA A 57 -8.36 -5.99 4.11
CA ALA A 57 -9.77 -5.62 4.25
C ALA A 57 -10.34 -6.02 5.62
N ALA A 58 -9.91 -7.16 6.18
CA ALA A 58 -10.35 -7.63 7.48
C ALA A 58 -9.69 -6.87 8.66
N THR A 59 -8.41 -6.51 8.55
CA THR A 59 -7.63 -5.88 9.64
C THR A 59 -7.54 -4.37 9.53
N HIS A 60 -7.87 -3.80 8.37
CA HIS A 60 -7.65 -2.40 8.01
C HIS A 60 -6.18 -1.96 8.14
N ASP A 61 -5.23 -2.90 8.02
CA ASP A 61 -3.80 -2.62 8.13
C ASP A 61 -3.11 -2.68 6.75
N PRO A 62 -2.90 -1.54 6.06
CA PRO A 62 -2.33 -1.52 4.71
C PRO A 62 -0.84 -1.90 4.69
N ARG A 63 -0.15 -1.94 5.84
CA ARG A 63 1.29 -2.22 5.92
C ARG A 63 1.64 -3.62 5.40
N LEU A 64 0.68 -4.56 5.43
CA LEU A 64 0.82 -5.91 4.86
C LEU A 64 1.17 -5.88 3.37
N ILE A 65 0.66 -4.89 2.63
CA ILE A 65 0.96 -4.70 1.20
C ILE A 65 2.05 -3.64 1.03
N ALA A 66 2.00 -2.55 1.81
CA ALA A 66 2.96 -1.45 1.68
C ALA A 66 4.41 -1.92 1.86
N ASP A 67 4.69 -2.76 2.84
CA ASP A 67 6.05 -3.22 3.12
C ASP A 67 6.61 -4.14 2.01
N GLN A 68 5.74 -4.83 1.28
CA GLN A 68 6.14 -5.66 0.13
C GLN A 68 6.50 -4.81 -1.10
N LEU A 69 5.87 -3.64 -1.22
CA LEU A 69 6.06 -2.71 -2.32
C LEU A 69 7.21 -1.71 -2.07
N ALA A 70 7.57 -1.48 -0.80
CA ALA A 70 8.62 -0.54 -0.41
C ALA A 70 10.00 -0.80 -1.06
N PRO A 71 10.50 -2.05 -1.19
CA PRO A 71 11.77 -2.33 -1.88
C PRO A 71 11.76 -1.96 -3.37
N LEU A 72 10.57 -1.87 -3.97
CA LEU A 72 10.38 -1.45 -5.36
C LEU A 72 10.19 0.07 -5.51
N GLY A 73 10.27 0.83 -4.40
CA GLY A 73 10.06 2.28 -4.39
C GLY A 73 8.59 2.70 -4.42
N TRP A 74 7.65 1.79 -4.17
CA TRP A 74 6.22 2.06 -4.18
C TRP A 74 5.65 2.15 -2.76
N ALA A 75 4.59 2.95 -2.61
CA ALA A 75 3.89 3.13 -1.34
C ALA A 75 2.37 2.95 -1.53
N VAL A 76 1.70 2.45 -0.49
CA VAL A 76 0.24 2.39 -0.40
C VAL A 76 -0.25 3.58 0.42
N ILE A 77 -1.19 4.34 -0.12
CA ILE A 77 -1.77 5.49 0.56
C ILE A 77 -3.30 5.38 0.59
N GLU A 78 -3.93 5.98 1.60
CA GLU A 78 -5.38 6.12 1.60
C GLU A 78 -5.85 7.08 0.50
N THR A 79 -6.97 6.75 -0.14
CA THR A 79 -7.53 7.51 -1.26
C THR A 79 -7.75 8.99 -0.91
N ARG A 80 -8.11 9.31 0.34
CA ARG A 80 -8.30 10.70 0.81
C ARG A 80 -7.05 11.59 0.63
N HIS A 81 -5.86 11.00 0.63
CA HIS A 81 -4.60 11.74 0.46
C HIS A 81 -4.16 11.86 -1.00
N VAL A 82 -4.77 11.12 -1.93
CA VAL A 82 -4.36 11.09 -3.35
C VAL A 82 -4.45 12.48 -3.99
N HIS A 83 -5.48 13.27 -3.65
CA HIS A 83 -5.63 14.62 -4.18
C HIS A 83 -4.52 15.56 -3.71
N ALA A 84 -4.07 15.44 -2.45
CA ALA A 84 -2.96 16.22 -1.92
C ALA A 84 -1.65 15.89 -2.66
N ILE A 85 -1.39 14.60 -2.91
CA ILE A 85 -0.23 14.17 -3.70
C ILE A 85 -0.28 14.72 -5.12
N ARG A 86 -1.42 14.58 -5.81
CA ARG A 86 -1.61 15.11 -7.18
C ARG A 86 -1.37 16.63 -7.23
N ALA A 87 -1.89 17.37 -6.25
CA ALA A 87 -1.66 18.81 -6.16
C ALA A 87 -0.17 19.15 -5.92
N GLY A 88 0.55 18.34 -5.16
CA GLY A 88 2.00 18.47 -4.97
C GLY A 88 2.77 18.24 -6.28
N LEU A 89 2.47 17.16 -6.98
CA LEU A 89 3.08 16.84 -8.27
C LEU A 89 2.81 17.92 -9.33
N ALA A 90 1.59 18.45 -9.38
CA ALA A 90 1.24 19.55 -10.27
C ALA A 90 2.06 20.82 -9.96
N ARG A 91 2.23 21.16 -8.68
CA ARG A 91 3.07 22.30 -8.25
C ARG A 91 4.53 22.11 -8.62
N GLN A 92 5.09 20.91 -8.43
CA GLN A 92 6.46 20.60 -8.86
C GLN A 92 6.63 20.79 -10.37
N ARG A 93 5.67 20.31 -11.16
CA ARG A 93 5.70 20.48 -12.63
C ARG A 93 5.59 21.95 -13.03
N ALA A 94 4.73 22.72 -12.39
CA ALA A 94 4.57 24.15 -12.66
C ALA A 94 5.84 24.95 -12.32
N ALA A 95 6.51 24.62 -11.20
CA ALA A 95 7.77 25.23 -10.83
C ALA A 95 8.87 24.96 -11.87
N GLU A 96 8.95 23.73 -12.38
CA GLU A 96 9.91 23.38 -13.42
C GLU A 96 9.66 24.13 -14.73
N LEU A 97 8.41 24.22 -15.19
CA LEU A 97 8.06 24.98 -16.39
C LEU A 97 8.36 26.48 -16.22
N THR A 98 8.11 27.03 -15.02
CA THR A 98 8.44 28.43 -14.71
C THR A 98 9.95 28.67 -14.73
N ARG A 99 10.75 27.70 -14.26
CA ARG A 99 12.22 27.77 -14.31
C ARG A 99 12.70 27.83 -15.76
N ILE A 100 12.24 26.90 -16.60
CA ILE A 100 12.58 26.84 -18.03
C ILE A 100 12.21 28.15 -18.73
N ALA A 101 10.98 28.66 -18.52
CA ALA A 101 10.52 29.89 -19.16
C ALA A 101 11.42 31.10 -18.83
N ARG A 102 11.87 31.22 -17.58
CA ARG A 102 12.79 32.30 -17.16
C ARG A 102 14.16 32.20 -17.81
N GLU A 103 14.68 30.98 -17.94
CA GLU A 103 15.95 30.72 -18.62
C GLU A 103 15.87 31.15 -20.09
N GLU A 104 14.81 30.76 -20.79
CA GLU A 104 14.55 31.17 -22.18
C GLU A 104 14.33 32.69 -22.32
N GLU A 105 13.58 33.33 -21.41
CA GLU A 105 13.41 34.79 -21.41
C GLU A 105 14.74 35.53 -21.24
N ALA A 106 15.64 35.02 -20.39
CA ALA A 106 16.95 35.61 -20.19
C ALA A 106 17.82 35.48 -21.44
N LEU A 107 17.80 34.31 -22.09
CA LEU A 107 18.50 34.09 -23.36
C LEU A 107 17.97 34.99 -24.46
N TRP A 108 16.65 35.10 -24.60
CA TRP A 108 16.02 35.97 -25.59
C TRP A 108 16.39 37.44 -25.39
N ARG A 109 16.39 37.93 -24.14
CA ARG A 109 16.83 39.30 -23.81
C ARG A 109 18.31 39.55 -24.08
N ALA A 110 19.15 38.51 -24.08
CA ALA A 110 20.58 38.66 -24.37
C ALA A 110 20.86 38.77 -25.88
N VAL A 111 19.94 38.30 -26.74
CA VAL A 111 20.07 38.34 -28.21
C VAL A 111 19.15 39.38 -28.88
N SER A 112 18.30 40.06 -28.11
CA SER A 112 17.43 41.15 -28.56
C SER A 112 18.01 42.51 -28.18
#